data_AF-A0A3N7G0Q4-F1
#
_entry.id   AF-A0A3N7G0Q4-F1
#
_cell.length_a   1.000
_cell.length_b   1.000
_cell.length_c   1.000
_cell.angle_alpha   90.00
_cell.angle_beta   90.00
_cell.angle_gamma   90.00
#
_symmetry.space_group_name_H-M   'P 1'
#
loop_
_entity.id
_entity.type
_entity.pdbx_description
1 polymer ?
#
loop_
_entity_poly.entity_id
_entity_poly.type
_entity_poly.pdbx_seq_one_letter_code
_entity_poly.pdbx_strand_id
1 'polypeptide(L)'
;MFNGAVGREQLEWLDGILQDATKLKQKVIVCCHLPLDLCASSQEALLWNYDEAMNVIHQYNCVKACLSGHDRKGGHSTDSHGIHHRSFEAALEGPPGTDAFRHIDVYDNRLLLCGTDRMQGTEMSFNP
;
A
#
# COMPACT_ATOMS: atom_id res chain seq x y z
N MET A 1 -12.02 0.58 19.67
CA MET A 1 -11.09 1.12 18.66
C MET A 1 -10.52 -0.06 17.90
N PHE A 2 -10.50 0.00 16.55
CA PHE A 2 -10.05 -1.11 15.70
C PHE A 2 -8.74 -0.83 14.93
N ASN A 3 -8.19 0.37 15.09
CA ASN A 3 -6.98 0.83 14.40
C ASN A 3 -5.86 1.07 15.42
N GLY A 4 -4.71 1.53 14.93
CA GLY A 4 -3.56 1.90 15.75
C GLY A 4 -2.70 2.95 15.06
N ALA A 5 -1.52 3.16 15.63
CA ALA A 5 -0.49 4.05 15.13
C ALA A 5 0.85 3.30 14.99
N VAL A 6 1.77 3.87 14.22
CA VAL A 6 3.16 3.40 14.15
C VAL A 6 3.98 4.18 15.17
N GLY A 7 4.71 3.48 16.04
CA GLY A 7 5.54 4.12 17.07
C GLY A 7 6.81 4.75 16.49
N ARG A 8 7.39 5.72 17.21
CA ARG A 8 8.59 6.45 16.80
C ARG A 8 9.76 5.54 16.37
N GLU A 9 10.05 4.49 17.15
CA GLU A 9 11.14 3.55 16.82
C GLU A 9 10.91 2.82 15.49
N GLN A 10 9.66 2.52 15.15
CA GLN A 10 9.31 1.88 13.88
C GLN A 10 9.38 2.89 12.71
N LEU A 11 9.05 4.16 12.94
CA LEU A 11 9.23 5.23 11.94
C LEU A 11 10.72 5.49 11.67
N GLU A 12 11.56 5.56 12.71
CA GLU A 12 13.02 5.70 12.59
C GLU A 12 13.66 4.50 11.89
N TRP A 13 13.17 3.29 12.19
CA TRP A 13 13.60 2.09 11.47
C TRP A 13 13.21 2.13 9.98
N LEU A 14 11.96 2.52 9.67
CA LEU A 14 11.50 2.65 8.28
C LEU A 14 12.34 3.67 7.51
N ASP A 15 12.64 4.82 8.12
CA ASP A 15 13.51 5.85 7.55
C ASP A 15 14.88 5.27 7.15
N GLY A 16 15.54 4.53 8.06
CA GLY A 16 16.81 3.87 7.77
C GLY A 16 16.74 2.86 6.62
N ILE A 17 15.68 2.03 6.57
CA ILE A 17 15.47 1.06 5.49
C ILE A 17 15.30 1.77 4.13
N LEU A 18 14.49 2.84 4.07
CA LEU A 18 14.27 3.59 2.84
C LEU A 18 15.52 4.36 2.39
N GLN A 19 16.33 4.84 3.34
CA GLN A 19 17.61 5.46 3.05
C GLN A 19 18.56 4.46 2.37
N ASP A 20 18.67 3.25 2.90
CA ASP A 20 19.55 2.22 2.34
C ASP A 20 19.03 1.69 1.00
N ALA A 21 17.72 1.47 0.87
CA ALA A 21 17.10 1.10 -0.40
C ALA A 21 17.37 2.14 -1.50
N THR A 22 17.36 3.42 -1.14
CA THR A 22 17.71 4.53 -2.05
C THR A 22 19.17 4.44 -2.50
N LYS A 23 20.11 4.23 -1.57
CA LYS A 23 21.54 4.06 -1.90
C LYS A 23 21.78 2.86 -2.83
N LEU A 24 21.04 1.77 -2.61
CA LEU A 24 21.11 0.54 -3.37
C LEU A 24 20.28 0.57 -4.67
N LYS A 25 19.64 1.69 -4.99
CA LYS A 25 18.78 1.87 -6.17
C LYS A 25 17.66 0.83 -6.28
N GLN A 26 17.09 0.45 -5.14
CA GLN A 26 15.98 -0.49 -5.05
C GLN A 26 14.64 0.21 -5.24
N LYS A 27 13.62 -0.58 -5.61
CA LYS A 27 12.21 -0.15 -5.61
C LYS A 27 11.52 -0.83 -4.43
N VAL A 28 10.77 -0.07 -3.65
CA VAL A 28 10.18 -0.53 -2.38
C VAL A 28 8.66 -0.58 -2.49
N ILE A 29 8.09 -1.67 -1.97
CA ILE A 29 6.67 -1.81 -1.68
C ILE A 29 6.53 -1.82 -0.17
N VAL A 30 5.74 -0.90 0.40
CA VAL A 30 5.43 -0.85 1.83
C VAL A 30 4.12 -1.60 2.07
N CYS A 31 4.10 -2.53 3.01
CA CYS A 31 2.89 -3.26 3.41
C CYS A 31 2.47 -2.82 4.81
N CYS A 32 1.23 -2.36 4.97
CA CYS A 32 0.64 -2.00 6.26
C CYS A 32 -0.78 -2.55 6.33
N HIS A 33 -1.21 -3.13 7.46
CA HIS A 33 -2.59 -3.59 7.56
C HIS A 33 -3.59 -2.45 7.36
N LEU A 34 -3.29 -1.28 7.96
CA LEU A 34 -4.10 -0.07 7.90
C LEU A 34 -3.71 0.78 6.68
N PRO A 35 -4.68 1.29 5.90
CA PRO A 35 -4.42 2.19 4.80
C PRO A 35 -3.69 3.48 5.22
N LEU A 36 -2.90 4.02 4.29
CA LEU A 36 -2.08 5.22 4.47
C LEU A 36 -2.57 6.41 3.63
N ASP A 37 -3.66 6.26 2.89
CA ASP A 37 -4.18 7.28 1.98
C ASP A 37 -5.72 7.38 2.05
N LEU A 38 -6.18 8.63 2.11
CA LEU A 38 -7.60 9.01 2.20
C LEU A 38 -8.39 8.71 0.92
N CYS A 39 -7.73 8.65 -0.25
CA CYS A 39 -8.39 8.38 -1.52
C CYS A 39 -8.47 6.87 -1.83
N ALA A 40 -7.63 6.05 -1.19
CA ALA A 40 -7.61 4.60 -1.36
C ALA A 40 -8.45 3.83 -0.32
N SER A 41 -9.05 4.51 0.67
CA SER A 41 -9.82 3.87 1.75
C SER A 41 -10.79 4.83 2.45
N SER A 42 -11.67 4.29 3.31
CA SER A 42 -12.51 5.10 4.20
C SER A 42 -11.68 5.76 5.31
N GLN A 43 -12.10 6.96 5.75
CA GLN A 43 -11.38 7.71 6.79
C GLN A 43 -11.31 6.94 8.12
N GLU A 44 -12.34 6.15 8.42
CA GLU A 44 -12.41 5.34 9.65
C GLU A 44 -11.43 4.16 9.64
N ALA A 45 -10.94 3.76 8.47
CA ALA A 45 -10.00 2.64 8.31
C ALA A 45 -8.53 3.06 8.48
N LEU A 46 -8.23 4.36 8.43
CA LEU A 46 -6.86 4.88 8.35
C LEU A 46 -6.01 4.56 9.58
N LEU A 47 -4.70 4.42 9.32
CA LEU A 47 -3.68 4.50 10.36
C LEU A 47 -3.81 5.86 11.09
N TRP A 48 -3.78 5.85 12.43
CA TRP A 48 -4.02 7.07 13.21
C TRP A 48 -3.03 8.19 12.93
N ASN A 49 -1.75 7.84 12.74
CA ASN A 49 -0.69 8.75 12.34
C ASN A 49 -0.22 8.46 10.91
N TYR A 50 -1.17 8.24 9.98
CA TYR A 50 -0.86 8.03 8.57
C TYR A 50 -0.03 9.18 7.99
N ASP A 51 -0.27 10.41 8.45
CA ASP A 51 0.48 11.60 8.08
C ASP A 51 1.95 11.51 8.51
N GLU A 52 2.24 11.08 9.74
CA GLU A 52 3.62 10.85 10.20
C GLU A 52 4.33 9.76 9.37
N ALA A 53 3.65 8.65 9.11
CA ALA A 53 4.20 7.56 8.30
C ALA A 53 4.44 8.00 6.85
N MET A 54 3.49 8.72 6.25
CA MET A 54 3.63 9.25 4.89
C MET A 54 4.69 10.34 4.80
N ASN A 55 4.86 11.17 5.84
CA ASN A 55 5.93 12.17 5.90
C ASN A 55 7.34 11.53 5.85
N VAL A 56 7.51 10.30 6.37
CA VAL A 56 8.77 9.55 6.21
C VAL A 56 8.86 9.00 4.79
N ILE A 57 7.81 8.32 4.31
CA ILE A 57 7.77 7.68 2.99
C ILE A 57 8.03 8.70 1.87
N HIS A 58 7.43 9.88 1.93
CA HIS A 58 7.54 10.94 0.91
C HIS A 58 8.93 11.58 0.82
N GLN A 59 9.84 11.31 1.76
CA GLN A 59 11.25 11.74 1.64
C GLN A 59 12.02 10.92 0.60
N TYR A 60 11.48 9.79 0.15
CA TYR A 60 12.19 8.82 -0.66
C TYR A 60 11.46 8.48 -1.97
N ASN A 61 12.14 8.65 -3.11
CA ASN A 61 11.62 8.28 -4.42
C ASN A 61 11.63 6.76 -4.70
N CYS A 62 12.23 5.96 -3.82
CA CYS A 62 12.38 4.52 -3.99
C CYS A 62 11.06 3.77 -3.72
N VAL A 63 10.13 4.35 -2.95
CA VAL A 63 8.82 3.75 -2.67
C VAL A 63 7.92 3.88 -3.90
N LYS A 64 7.34 2.77 -4.35
CA LYS A 64 6.48 2.72 -5.54
C LYS A 64 5.04 2.37 -5.24
N ALA A 65 4.79 1.63 -4.16
CA ALA A 65 3.44 1.30 -3.72
C ALA A 65 3.35 1.11 -2.21
N CYS A 66 2.20 1.46 -1.65
CA CYS A 66 1.73 1.11 -0.32
C CYS A 66 0.55 0.13 -0.47
N LEU A 67 0.67 -1.06 0.11
CA LEU A 67 -0.34 -2.10 0.07
C LEU A 67 -1.01 -2.23 1.44
N SER A 68 -2.34 -2.25 1.47
CA SER A 68 -3.11 -2.38 2.70
C SER A 68 -4.33 -3.26 2.57
N GLY A 69 -4.96 -3.55 3.71
CA GLY A 69 -6.29 -4.14 3.77
C GLY A 69 -7.16 -3.30 4.70
N HIS A 70 -7.77 -3.95 5.69
CA HIS A 70 -8.61 -3.37 6.74
C HIS A 70 -9.93 -2.74 6.24
N ASP A 71 -9.89 -1.88 5.23
CA ASP A 71 -11.09 -1.43 4.51
C ASP A 71 -11.61 -2.56 3.63
N ARG A 72 -12.77 -3.11 4.01
CA ARG A 72 -13.41 -4.24 3.34
C ARG A 72 -13.77 -3.94 1.89
N LYS A 73 -14.04 -2.67 1.56
CA LYS A 73 -14.41 -2.24 0.20
C LYS A 73 -13.20 -2.17 -0.74
N GLY A 74 -11.99 -2.02 -0.18
CA GLY A 74 -10.77 -1.75 -0.92
C GLY A 74 -10.80 -0.42 -1.69
N GLY A 75 -9.70 -0.14 -2.38
CA GLY A 75 -9.55 1.10 -3.13
C GLY A 75 -8.17 1.24 -3.76
N HIS A 76 -8.06 2.19 -4.67
CA HIS A 76 -6.80 2.51 -5.33
C HIS A 76 -6.71 4.01 -5.60
N SER A 77 -5.53 4.57 -5.32
CA SER A 77 -5.17 5.93 -5.68
C SER A 77 -3.69 6.00 -6.05
N THR A 78 -3.30 7.10 -6.68
CA THR A 78 -1.89 7.48 -6.83
C THR A 78 -1.74 8.86 -6.22
N ASP A 79 -0.79 9.03 -5.30
CA ASP A 79 -0.57 10.31 -4.63
C ASP A 79 0.26 11.29 -5.47
N SER A 80 0.46 12.50 -4.96
CA SER A 80 1.23 13.54 -5.66
C SER A 80 2.72 13.21 -5.82
N HIS A 81 3.25 12.20 -5.13
CA HIS A 81 4.62 11.72 -5.26
C HIS A 81 4.73 10.54 -6.24
N GLY A 82 3.61 10.14 -6.86
CA GLY A 82 3.56 9.01 -7.79
C GLY A 82 3.57 7.65 -7.09
N ILE A 83 3.29 7.61 -5.77
CA ILE A 83 3.18 6.34 -5.03
C ILE A 83 1.76 5.81 -5.18
N HIS A 84 1.64 4.55 -5.56
CA HIS A 84 0.34 3.88 -5.62
C HIS A 84 -0.10 3.44 -4.23
N HIS A 85 -1.33 3.73 -3.84
CA HIS A 85 -1.94 3.21 -2.63
C HIS A 85 -3.01 2.21 -3.02
N ARG A 86 -2.84 0.94 -2.65
CA ARG A 86 -3.79 -0.13 -2.96
C ARG A 86 -4.29 -0.78 -1.68
N SER A 87 -5.56 -0.54 -1.36
CA SER A 87 -6.27 -1.27 -0.33
C SER A 87 -7.02 -2.46 -0.95
N PHE A 88 -6.77 -3.66 -0.43
CA PHE A 88 -7.39 -4.88 -0.90
C PHE A 88 -8.74 -5.13 -0.23
N GLU A 89 -9.69 -5.49 -1.06
CA GLU A 89 -11.02 -5.97 -0.68
C GLU A 89 -10.89 -7.18 0.24
N ALA A 90 -11.68 -7.21 1.32
CA ALA A 90 -11.59 -8.28 2.30
C ALA A 90 -12.18 -9.59 1.74
N ALA A 91 -11.52 -10.71 2.03
CA ALA A 91 -12.01 -12.03 1.66
C ALA A 91 -13.43 -12.34 2.17
N LEU A 92 -13.81 -11.78 3.32
CA LEU A 92 -15.13 -11.92 3.91
C LEU A 92 -16.27 -11.39 3.03
N GLU A 93 -15.98 -10.42 2.15
CA GLU A 93 -16.96 -9.85 1.21
C GLU A 93 -17.10 -10.70 -0.07
N GLY A 94 -16.30 -11.75 -0.21
CA GLY A 94 -16.39 -12.70 -1.32
C GLY A 94 -17.63 -13.59 -1.23
N PRO A 95 -18.26 -13.98 -2.36
CA PRO A 95 -19.32 -14.97 -2.37
C PRO A 95 -18.87 -16.30 -1.73
N PRO A 96 -19.78 -17.03 -1.05
CA PRO A 96 -19.44 -18.37 -0.57
C PRO A 96 -18.99 -19.29 -1.71
N GLY A 97 -17.89 -20.01 -1.51
CA GLY A 97 -17.35 -20.96 -2.50
C GLY A 97 -16.48 -20.35 -3.59
N THR A 98 -16.12 -19.06 -3.49
CA THR A 98 -15.09 -18.43 -4.35
C THR A 98 -13.76 -18.26 -3.63
N ASP A 99 -12.68 -18.15 -4.39
CA ASP A 99 -11.37 -17.85 -3.87
C ASP A 99 -11.19 -16.35 -3.64
N ALA A 100 -10.46 -15.98 -2.58
CA ALA A 100 -10.21 -14.60 -2.20
C ALA A 100 -8.71 -14.33 -2.00
N PHE A 101 -7.93 -14.60 -3.04
CA PHE A 101 -6.52 -14.26 -3.08
C PHE A 101 -6.17 -13.49 -4.34
N ARG A 102 -5.01 -12.84 -4.32
CA ARG A 102 -4.45 -12.14 -5.47
C ARG A 102 -2.95 -12.40 -5.52
N HIS A 103 -2.36 -12.24 -6.70
CA HIS A 103 -0.91 -12.19 -6.83
C HIS A 103 -0.51 -10.89 -7.53
N ILE A 104 0.73 -10.46 -7.27
CA ILE A 104 1.32 -9.30 -7.93
C ILE A 104 2.53 -9.78 -8.71
N ASP A 105 2.50 -9.56 -10.01
CA ASP A 105 3.69 -9.69 -10.83
C ASP A 105 4.49 -8.40 -10.76
N VAL A 106 5.78 -8.51 -10.42
CA VAL A 106 6.68 -7.37 -10.24
C VAL A 106 7.58 -7.25 -11.46
N TYR A 107 7.46 -6.11 -12.15
CA TYR A 107 8.29 -5.75 -13.30
C TYR A 107 9.13 -4.53 -12.97
N ASP A 108 10.11 -4.23 -13.82
CA ASP A 108 10.97 -3.07 -13.62
C ASP A 108 10.21 -1.74 -13.67
N ASN A 109 9.14 -1.64 -14.46
CA ASN A 109 8.42 -0.40 -14.69
C ASN A 109 6.97 -0.42 -14.16
N ARG A 110 6.53 -1.52 -13.54
CA ARG A 110 5.14 -1.63 -13.05
C ARG A 110 4.97 -2.77 -12.05
N LEU A 111 3.87 -2.71 -11.32
CA LEU A 111 3.25 -3.85 -10.67
C LEU A 111 1.96 -4.22 -11.41
N LEU A 112 1.73 -5.51 -11.62
CA LEU A 112 0.46 -6.01 -12.15
C LEU A 112 -0.23 -6.83 -11.07
N LEU A 113 -1.29 -6.28 -10.48
CA LEU A 113 -2.17 -7.00 -9.57
C LEU A 113 -3.14 -7.86 -10.38
N CYS A 114 -3.04 -9.17 -10.22
CA CYS A 114 -3.93 -10.14 -10.82
C CYS A 114 -4.89 -10.66 -9.75
N GLY A 115 -6.18 -10.34 -9.88
CA GLY A 115 -7.22 -10.89 -9.01
C GLY A 115 -7.76 -12.22 -9.53
N THR A 116 -8.31 -13.03 -8.63
CA THR A 116 -9.11 -14.21 -8.98
C THR A 116 -10.59 -13.85 -9.09
N ASP A 117 -11.33 -14.59 -9.94
CA ASP A 117 -12.77 -14.42 -10.14
C ASP A 117 -13.20 -12.99 -10.50
N ARG A 118 -13.97 -12.32 -9.63
CA ARG A 118 -14.54 -10.97 -9.87
C ARG A 118 -13.64 -9.85 -9.39
N MET A 119 -12.51 -10.17 -8.78
CA MET A 119 -11.57 -9.18 -8.27
C MET A 119 -10.79 -8.57 -9.44
N GLN A 120 -11.10 -7.32 -9.79
CA GLN A 120 -10.46 -6.64 -10.92
C GLN A 120 -8.95 -6.55 -10.71
N GLY A 121 -8.20 -6.84 -11.77
CA GLY A 121 -6.78 -6.55 -11.82
C GLY A 121 -6.50 -5.05 -11.81
N THR A 122 -5.28 -4.67 -11.45
CA THR A 122 -4.86 -3.27 -11.46
C THR A 122 -3.41 -3.20 -11.90
N GLU A 123 -3.14 -2.39 -12.93
CA GLU A 123 -1.78 -2.04 -13.33
C GLU A 123 -1.36 -0.77 -12.58
N MET A 124 -0.18 -0.82 -11.95
CA MET A 124 0.43 0.27 -11.22
C MET A 124 1.77 0.59 -11.87
N SER A 125 1.76 1.49 -12.84
CA SER A 125 2.92 1.88 -13.63
C SER A 125 3.79 2.89 -12.91
N PHE A 126 5.08 2.61 -12.81
CA PHE A 126 6.05 3.53 -12.22
C PHE A 126 6.36 4.62 -13.23
N ASN A 127 6.11 5.88 -12.85
CA ASN A 127 6.57 7.00 -13.65
C ASN A 127 8.12 7.03 -13.67
N PRO A 128 8.75 7.40 -14.81
CA PRO A 128 10.20 7.50 -14.94
C PRO A 128 10.84 8.47 -13.94
#